data_AF-A0A8H8U570-F1
#
_entry.id   AF-A0A8H8U570-F1
#
_cell.length_a   1.000
_cell.length_b   1.000
_cell.length_c   1.000
_cell.angle_alpha   90.00
_cell.angle_beta   90.00
_cell.angle_gamma   90.00
#
_symmetry.space_group_name_H-M   'P 1'
#
loop_
_entity.id
_entity.type
_entity.pdbx_description
1 polymer ?
#
loop_
_entity_poly.entity_id
_entity_poly.type
_entity_poly.pdbx_seq_one_letter_code
_entity_poly.pdbx_strand_id
1 'polypeptide(L)'
;MPALHKPTVAPITTNFRLVAEAEVPRVLAGTIMFLPPKDKIPKGAWTDPELLDGAFNHPVAIVSCPQPKEIQHSSHVEIAIMTSFHGSTVKAHLAAKGIHTTSGTLAAERSGHLRVVTASKPHAKDVLKLRDGKGMKRDSCYVGIRRTYAVELRVLALYGFGRGEVDAYRLTAHATKKLVEGVRVRAKAKAKEKTKTVK
;
A
#
# COMPACT_ATOMS: atom_id res chain seq x y z
N MET A 1 29.40 -26.18 -28.86
CA MET A 1 28.27 -25.36 -28.35
C MET A 1 28.58 -24.96 -26.91
N PRO A 2 29.10 -23.75 -26.62
CA PRO A 2 29.34 -23.34 -25.25
C PRO A 2 28.02 -22.93 -24.58
N ALA A 3 27.78 -23.44 -23.38
CA ALA A 3 26.60 -23.16 -22.58
C ALA A 3 26.55 -21.68 -22.18
N LEU A 4 25.44 -21.00 -22.50
CA LEU A 4 25.13 -19.66 -22.00
C LEU A 4 25.12 -19.68 -20.47
N HIS A 5 26.14 -19.06 -19.85
CA HIS A 5 26.11 -18.68 -18.45
C HIS A 5 24.97 -17.67 -18.25
N LYS A 6 23.93 -18.09 -17.53
CA LYS A 6 22.93 -17.14 -17.00
C LYS A 6 23.65 -16.29 -15.93
N PRO A 7 23.57 -14.95 -15.97
CA PRO A 7 24.12 -14.14 -14.90
C PRO A 7 23.35 -14.42 -13.62
N THR A 8 24.04 -14.97 -12.63
CA THR A 8 23.57 -15.09 -11.25
C THR A 8 23.38 -13.67 -10.72
N VAL A 9 22.14 -13.19 -10.70
CA VAL A 9 21.79 -11.93 -10.04
C VAL A 9 22.06 -12.14 -8.55
N ALA A 10 23.11 -11.50 -8.05
CA ALA A 10 23.41 -11.50 -6.62
C ALA A 10 22.16 -11.06 -5.84
N PRO A 11 21.81 -11.71 -4.72
CA PRO A 11 20.68 -11.28 -3.92
C PRO A 11 20.95 -9.86 -3.45
N ILE A 12 20.14 -8.91 -3.92
CA ILE A 12 20.12 -7.56 -3.36
C ILE A 12 19.69 -7.77 -1.90
N THR A 13 20.62 -7.67 -0.96
CA THR A 13 20.30 -7.56 0.46
C THR A 13 19.62 -6.22 0.67
N THR A 14 18.32 -6.18 0.40
CA THR A 14 17.47 -5.04 0.74
C THR A 14 17.37 -4.99 2.26
N ASN A 15 18.23 -4.18 2.88
CA ASN A 15 18.12 -3.84 4.29
C ASN A 15 16.89 -2.96 4.47
N PHE A 16 15.81 -3.55 4.99
CA PHE A 16 14.62 -2.81 5.39
C PHE A 16 14.93 -2.04 6.68
N ARG A 17 14.77 -0.71 6.65
CA ARG A 17 14.80 0.11 7.86
C ARG A 17 13.41 0.10 8.48
N LEU A 18 13.23 -0.68 9.55
CA LEU A 18 12.02 -0.65 10.35
C LEU A 18 11.83 0.75 10.95
N VAL A 19 10.57 1.09 11.27
CA VAL A 19 10.24 2.32 11.98
C VAL A 19 10.98 2.34 13.31
N ALA A 20 11.66 3.44 13.63
CA ALA A 20 12.22 3.64 14.96
C ALA A 20 11.15 4.19 15.91
N GLU A 21 11.27 3.89 17.19
CA GLU A 21 10.31 4.37 18.21
C GLU A 21 10.19 5.91 18.23
N ALA A 22 11.31 6.62 18.08
CA ALA A 22 11.32 8.09 17.99
C ALA A 22 10.59 8.65 16.75
N GLU A 23 10.35 7.83 15.72
CA GLU A 23 9.68 8.24 14.49
C GLU A 23 8.17 8.00 14.53
N VAL A 24 7.69 7.19 15.48
CA VAL A 24 6.28 6.79 15.62
C VAL A 24 5.32 7.98 15.65
N PRO A 25 5.56 9.09 16.38
CA PRO A 25 4.65 10.23 16.41
C PRO A 25 4.47 10.94 15.05
N ARG A 26 5.39 10.73 14.10
CA ARG A 26 5.31 11.29 12.73
C ARG A 26 4.50 10.41 11.79
N VAL A 27 4.22 9.16 12.15
CA VAL A 27 3.40 8.25 11.34
C VAL A 27 1.93 8.63 11.48
N LEU A 28 1.29 8.95 10.36
CA LEU A 28 -0.07 9.46 10.31
C LEU A 28 -0.84 8.79 9.17
N ALA A 29 -2.18 8.90 9.21
CA ALA A 29 -3.01 8.48 8.10
C ALA A 29 -2.55 9.14 6.77
N GLY A 30 -2.44 8.31 5.73
CA GLY A 30 -1.90 8.65 4.43
C GLY A 30 -0.39 8.55 4.30
N THR A 31 0.37 8.22 5.35
CA THR A 31 1.78 7.85 5.22
C THR A 31 1.91 6.54 4.44
N ILE A 32 2.83 6.50 3.47
CA ILE A 32 3.18 5.30 2.72
C ILE A 32 4.39 4.65 3.37
N MET A 33 4.23 3.40 3.74
CA MET A 33 5.25 2.58 4.38
C MET A 33 5.47 1.31 3.56
N PHE A 34 6.32 0.43 4.04
CA PHE A 34 6.57 -0.86 3.44
C PHE A 34 6.28 -1.95 4.47
N LEU A 35 5.44 -2.91 4.11
CA LEU A 35 5.28 -4.15 4.86
C LEU A 35 6.36 -5.11 4.36
N PRO A 36 7.41 -5.38 5.15
CA PRO A 36 8.54 -6.18 4.71
C PRO A 36 8.14 -7.65 4.50
N PRO A 37 9.03 -8.46 3.89
CA PRO A 37 8.89 -9.92 3.90
C PRO A 37 8.68 -10.46 5.32
N LYS A 38 7.92 -11.55 5.45
CA LYS A 38 7.53 -12.13 6.74
C LYS A 38 8.73 -12.52 7.61
N ASP A 39 9.83 -12.96 7.01
CA ASP A 39 11.09 -13.32 7.70
C ASP A 39 11.85 -12.10 8.25
N LYS A 40 11.45 -10.88 7.88
CA LYS A 40 12.04 -9.61 8.34
C LYS A 40 11.21 -8.91 9.40
N ILE A 41 10.07 -9.47 9.78
CA ILE A 41 9.21 -8.91 10.82
C ILE A 41 9.80 -9.25 12.20
N PRO A 42 9.81 -8.31 13.17
CA PRO A 42 10.27 -8.59 14.52
C PRO A 42 9.51 -9.76 15.16
N LYS A 43 10.24 -10.65 15.85
CA LYS A 43 9.62 -11.76 16.58
C LYS A 43 8.63 -11.23 17.62
N GLY A 44 7.46 -11.86 17.69
CA GLY A 44 6.40 -11.47 18.63
C GLY A 44 5.63 -10.21 18.23
N ALA A 45 5.91 -9.62 17.06
CA ALA A 45 5.08 -8.54 16.54
C ALA A 45 3.76 -9.05 15.99
N TRP A 46 2.70 -8.32 16.27
CA TRP A 46 1.34 -8.68 15.87
C TRP A 46 1.01 -8.18 14.47
N THR A 47 0.44 -9.08 13.67
CA THR A 47 -0.16 -8.80 12.36
C THR A 47 -1.54 -9.45 12.31
N ASP A 48 -2.47 -8.82 11.61
CA ASP A 48 -3.79 -9.39 11.33
C ASP A 48 -3.69 -10.88 10.90
N PRO A 49 -4.37 -11.82 11.59
CA PRO A 49 -4.38 -13.24 11.21
C PRO A 49 -4.93 -13.48 9.80
N GLU A 50 -5.74 -12.57 9.27
CA GLU A 50 -6.29 -12.67 7.93
C GLU A 50 -5.31 -12.20 6.82
N LEU A 51 -4.14 -11.69 7.21
CA LEU A 51 -3.09 -11.22 6.31
C LEU A 51 -2.37 -12.42 5.67
N LEU A 52 -2.69 -12.69 4.40
CA LEU A 52 -2.10 -13.80 3.64
C LEU A 52 -0.62 -13.55 3.32
N ASP A 53 0.15 -14.62 3.13
CA ASP A 53 1.59 -14.53 2.83
C ASP A 53 1.91 -13.66 1.59
N GLY A 54 1.02 -13.66 0.59
CA GLY A 54 1.14 -12.82 -0.60
C GLY A 54 0.89 -11.31 -0.37
N ALA A 55 0.52 -10.89 0.83
CA ALA A 55 0.35 -9.47 1.18
C ALA A 55 1.63 -8.83 1.74
N PHE A 56 2.61 -9.63 2.17
CA PHE A 56 3.93 -9.16 2.61
C PHE A 56 4.81 -8.74 1.43
N ASN A 57 5.91 -8.06 1.72
CA ASN A 57 6.84 -7.53 0.72
C ASN A 57 6.18 -6.52 -0.25
N HIS A 58 5.30 -5.67 0.29
CA HIS A 58 4.55 -4.69 -0.48
C HIS A 58 4.56 -3.30 0.17
N PRO A 59 4.50 -2.21 -0.63
CA PRO A 59 4.19 -0.90 -0.08
C PRO A 59 2.77 -0.90 0.49
N VAL A 60 2.53 -0.10 1.52
CA VAL A 60 1.24 0.02 2.19
C VAL A 60 0.93 1.48 2.48
N ALA A 61 -0.33 1.86 2.44
CA ALA A 61 -0.78 3.17 2.91
C ALA A 61 -1.46 3.03 4.27
N ILE A 62 -1.08 3.86 5.25
CA ILE A 62 -1.78 3.95 6.53
C ILE A 62 -3.17 4.55 6.28
N VAL A 63 -4.22 3.82 6.65
CA VAL A 63 -5.61 4.26 6.55
C VAL A 63 -6.03 4.95 7.84
N SER A 64 -5.72 4.35 8.98
CA SER A 64 -6.00 4.90 10.30
C SER A 64 -4.91 4.50 11.30
N CYS A 65 -4.70 5.35 12.30
CA CYS A 65 -3.76 5.14 13.39
C CYS A 65 -4.27 5.87 14.64
N PRO A 66 -3.80 5.50 15.85
CA PRO A 66 -4.06 6.26 17.06
C PRO A 66 -3.60 7.71 16.96
N GLN A 67 -4.04 8.55 17.90
CA GLN A 67 -3.64 9.95 17.91
C GLN A 67 -2.13 10.10 18.16
N PRO A 68 -1.48 11.16 17.66
CA PRO A 68 -0.02 11.30 17.73
C PRO A 68 0.57 11.29 19.15
N LYS A 69 -0.23 11.64 20.17
CA LYS A 69 0.19 11.65 21.57
C LYS A 69 0.04 10.27 22.25
N GLU A 70 -0.71 9.37 21.65
CA GLU A 70 -1.06 8.05 22.19
C GLU A 70 -0.42 6.91 21.40
N ILE A 71 0.05 7.21 20.19
CA ILE A 71 0.62 6.24 19.28
C ILE A 71 1.99 5.76 19.80
N GLN A 72 2.10 4.45 19.95
CA GLN A 72 3.28 3.73 20.42
C GLN A 72 3.77 2.77 19.34
N HIS A 73 4.97 2.25 19.50
CA HIS A 73 5.56 1.35 18.51
C HIS A 73 4.79 0.02 18.36
N SER A 74 4.12 -0.41 19.42
CA SER A 74 3.19 -1.56 19.47
C SER A 74 1.75 -1.19 19.10
N SER A 75 1.44 0.07 18.79
CA SER A 75 0.08 0.46 18.41
C SER A 75 -0.33 -0.20 17.09
N HIS A 76 -1.58 -0.64 17.04
CA HIS A 76 -2.19 -1.17 15.83
C HIS A 76 -2.58 -0.02 14.89
N VAL A 77 -2.17 -0.15 13.64
CA VAL A 77 -2.55 0.75 12.55
C VAL A 77 -3.26 -0.03 11.46
N GLU A 78 -4.26 0.59 10.86
CA GLU A 78 -4.95 0.02 9.71
C GLU A 78 -4.17 0.36 8.44
N ILE A 79 -3.87 -0.65 7.65
CA ILE A 79 -3.11 -0.53 6.40
C ILE A 79 -3.91 -1.00 5.20
N ALA A 80 -3.67 -0.34 4.07
CA ALA A 80 -4.15 -0.75 2.76
C ALA A 80 -2.95 -1.16 1.88
N ILE A 81 -2.99 -2.37 1.33
CA ILE A 81 -1.90 -2.89 0.49
C ILE A 81 -1.84 -2.13 -0.84
N MET A 82 -0.64 -1.76 -1.26
CA MET A 82 -0.39 -1.13 -2.54
C MET A 82 0.17 -2.12 -3.55
N THR A 83 -0.20 -1.96 -4.80
CA THR A 83 0.30 -2.80 -5.90
C THR A 83 0.67 -1.97 -7.11
N SER A 84 1.60 -2.50 -7.89
CA SER A 84 1.97 -1.98 -9.22
C SER A 84 1.53 -2.91 -10.35
N PHE A 85 0.83 -4.02 -10.04
CA PHE A 85 0.49 -5.08 -11.00
C PHE A 85 1.69 -5.47 -11.89
N HIS A 86 2.86 -5.65 -11.29
CA HIS A 86 4.12 -5.94 -12.01
C HIS A 86 4.49 -4.90 -13.09
N GLY A 87 4.18 -3.62 -12.84
CA GLY A 87 4.41 -2.53 -13.79
C GLY A 87 3.30 -2.35 -14.82
N SER A 88 2.33 -3.28 -14.90
CA SER A 88 1.19 -3.15 -15.80
C SER A 88 0.11 -2.20 -15.26
N THR A 89 -0.67 -1.62 -16.15
CA THR A 89 -1.85 -0.84 -15.74
C THR A 89 -2.95 -1.78 -15.25
N VAL A 90 -3.79 -1.31 -14.32
CA VAL A 90 -4.95 -2.09 -13.86
C VAL A 90 -5.90 -2.46 -15.01
N LYS A 91 -6.00 -1.61 -16.05
CA LYS A 91 -6.79 -1.90 -17.27
C LYS A 91 -6.22 -3.11 -18.02
N ALA A 92 -4.90 -3.17 -18.22
CA ALA A 92 -4.24 -4.32 -18.85
C ALA A 92 -4.39 -5.59 -18.01
N HIS A 93 -4.23 -5.47 -16.69
CA HIS A 93 -4.40 -6.59 -15.77
C HIS A 93 -5.83 -7.19 -15.81
N LEU A 94 -6.86 -6.34 -15.92
CA LEU A 94 -8.25 -6.78 -16.06
C LEU A 94 -8.53 -7.36 -17.45
N ALA A 95 -7.99 -6.77 -18.51
CA ALA A 95 -8.14 -7.27 -19.87
C ALA A 95 -7.57 -8.68 -20.03
N ALA A 96 -6.44 -8.99 -19.39
CA ALA A 96 -5.87 -10.35 -19.34
C ALA A 96 -6.79 -11.39 -18.66
N LYS A 97 -7.82 -10.94 -17.94
CA LYS A 97 -8.86 -11.76 -17.30
C LYS A 97 -10.20 -11.70 -18.06
N GLY A 98 -10.20 -11.19 -19.29
CA GLY A 98 -11.41 -11.01 -20.11
C GLY A 98 -12.31 -9.85 -19.70
N ILE A 99 -11.88 -8.99 -18.76
CA ILE A 99 -12.67 -7.86 -18.28
C ILE A 99 -12.21 -6.59 -18.98
N HIS A 100 -13.03 -6.15 -19.94
CA HIS A 100 -12.76 -4.91 -20.68
C HIS A 100 -13.40 -3.70 -20.01
N THR A 101 -12.64 -2.61 -19.90
CA THR A 101 -13.13 -1.32 -19.42
C THR A 101 -12.77 -0.20 -20.38
N THR A 102 -13.61 0.83 -20.42
CA THR A 102 -13.40 1.99 -21.30
C THR A 102 -12.18 2.81 -20.88
N SER A 103 -11.97 3.03 -19.57
CA SER A 103 -10.85 3.81 -19.04
C SER A 103 -10.07 3.10 -17.92
N GLY A 104 -8.86 3.59 -17.64
CA GLY A 104 -8.03 3.14 -16.51
C GLY A 104 -8.60 3.54 -15.14
N THR A 105 -9.29 4.69 -15.07
CA THR A 105 -10.00 5.13 -13.87
C THR A 105 -11.15 4.19 -13.54
N LEU A 106 -11.97 3.84 -14.54
CA LEU A 106 -13.05 2.87 -14.38
C LEU A 106 -12.53 1.47 -14.01
N ALA A 107 -11.40 1.04 -14.61
CA ALA A 107 -10.73 -0.20 -14.24
C ALA A 107 -10.30 -0.21 -12.77
N ALA A 108 -9.69 0.89 -12.29
CA ALA A 108 -9.28 1.03 -10.91
C ALA A 108 -10.49 0.98 -9.97
N GLU A 109 -11.54 1.76 -10.26
CA GLU A 109 -12.76 1.79 -9.46
C GLU A 109 -13.44 0.41 -9.38
N ARG A 110 -13.65 -0.25 -10.53
CA ARG A 110 -14.28 -1.58 -10.60
C ARG A 110 -13.47 -2.63 -9.85
N SER A 111 -12.14 -2.59 -9.96
CA SER A 111 -11.25 -3.50 -9.23
C SER A 111 -11.08 -3.11 -7.76
N GLY A 112 -11.65 -1.99 -7.30
CA GLY A 112 -11.55 -1.51 -5.92
C GLY A 112 -10.16 -1.01 -5.57
N HIS A 113 -9.56 -0.25 -6.47
CA HIS A 113 -8.26 0.39 -6.33
C HIS A 113 -8.38 1.90 -6.51
N LEU A 114 -7.54 2.65 -5.80
CA LEU A 114 -7.30 4.06 -6.03
C LEU A 114 -5.90 4.24 -6.61
N ARG A 115 -5.78 4.97 -7.72
CA ARG A 115 -4.48 5.23 -8.34
C ARG A 115 -3.71 6.26 -7.53
N VAL A 116 -2.41 6.07 -7.36
CA VAL A 116 -1.50 7.04 -6.74
C VAL A 116 -0.68 7.74 -7.82
N VAL A 117 -0.37 9.01 -7.61
CA VAL A 117 0.50 9.77 -8.52
C VAL A 117 1.87 9.11 -8.62
N THR A 118 2.41 9.03 -9.83
CA THR A 118 3.74 8.47 -10.12
C THR A 118 4.65 9.57 -10.62
N ALA A 119 5.96 9.45 -10.39
CA ALA A 119 6.93 10.46 -10.83
C ALA A 119 6.92 10.63 -12.36
N SER A 120 6.63 9.55 -13.10
CA SER A 120 6.51 9.55 -14.55
C SER A 120 5.20 10.15 -15.09
N LYS A 121 4.18 10.30 -14.24
CA LYS A 121 2.85 10.81 -14.64
C LYS A 121 2.32 11.82 -13.62
N PRO A 122 3.02 12.95 -13.42
CA PRO A 122 2.71 13.92 -12.37
C PRO A 122 1.36 14.62 -12.57
N HIS A 123 0.89 14.73 -13.82
CA HIS A 123 -0.36 15.41 -14.17
C HIS A 123 -1.56 14.46 -14.31
N ALA A 124 -1.44 13.21 -13.88
CA ALA A 124 -2.55 12.26 -13.93
C ALA A 124 -3.75 12.77 -13.13
N LYS A 125 -4.93 12.78 -13.75
CA LYS A 125 -6.20 13.11 -13.09
C LYS A 125 -6.70 11.94 -12.24
N ASP A 126 -7.54 12.24 -11.25
CA ASP A 126 -8.19 11.26 -10.35
C ASP A 126 -7.24 10.37 -9.54
N VAL A 127 -6.04 10.86 -9.25
CA VAL A 127 -5.04 10.15 -8.44
C VAL A 127 -4.95 10.69 -7.02
N LEU A 128 -4.51 9.82 -6.11
CA LEU A 128 -4.05 10.20 -4.78
C LEU A 128 -2.68 10.90 -4.92
N LYS A 129 -2.64 12.19 -4.59
CA LYS A 129 -1.42 13.00 -4.65
C LYS A 129 -0.58 12.83 -3.39
N LEU A 130 0.74 12.79 -3.55
CA LEU A 130 1.69 12.91 -2.44
C LEU A 130 1.99 14.39 -2.16
N ARG A 131 2.44 14.66 -0.94
CA ARG A 131 2.97 15.96 -0.52
C ARG A 131 4.24 16.29 -1.30
N ASP A 132 4.58 17.57 -1.31
CA ASP A 132 5.81 18.12 -1.89
C ASP A 132 6.01 17.77 -3.37
N GLY A 133 4.91 17.54 -4.10
CA GLY A 133 4.94 17.18 -5.52
C GLY A 133 5.57 15.82 -5.82
N LYS A 134 5.85 14.99 -4.81
CA LYS A 134 6.46 13.67 -5.01
C LYS A 134 5.55 12.74 -5.81
N GLY A 135 6.18 11.76 -6.45
CA GLY A 135 5.50 10.67 -7.14
C GLY A 135 6.06 9.32 -6.74
N MET A 136 5.23 8.28 -6.79
CA MET A 136 5.69 6.91 -6.66
C MET A 136 6.68 6.57 -7.79
N LYS A 137 7.76 5.85 -7.47
CA LYS A 137 8.84 5.53 -8.42
C LYS A 137 8.41 4.67 -9.61
N ARG A 138 7.42 3.78 -9.44
CA ARG A 138 6.93 2.90 -10.51
C ARG A 138 5.80 3.57 -11.31
N ASP A 139 5.74 3.28 -12.61
CA ASP A 139 4.82 3.91 -13.59
C ASP A 139 3.33 3.60 -13.44
N SER A 140 3.02 2.67 -12.55
CA SER A 140 1.67 2.25 -12.17
C SER A 140 1.67 1.89 -10.69
N CYS A 141 0.94 2.66 -9.87
CA CYS A 141 0.83 2.41 -8.44
C CYS A 141 -0.61 2.64 -7.98
N TYR A 142 -1.13 1.69 -7.20
CA TYR A 142 -2.50 1.64 -6.77
C TYR A 142 -2.60 1.22 -5.31
N VAL A 143 -3.54 1.79 -4.56
CA VAL A 143 -3.91 1.35 -3.21
C VAL A 143 -5.18 0.51 -3.32
N GLY A 144 -5.16 -0.71 -2.80
CA GLY A 144 -6.36 -1.54 -2.71
C GLY A 144 -7.27 -1.09 -1.56
N ILE A 145 -8.55 -0.82 -1.85
CA ILE A 145 -9.53 -0.34 -0.86
C ILE A 145 -10.63 -1.34 -0.51
N ARG A 146 -10.55 -2.56 -1.06
CA ARG A 146 -11.53 -3.63 -0.78
C ARG A 146 -11.32 -4.31 0.57
N ARG A 147 -10.07 -4.35 1.02
CA ARG A 147 -9.67 -4.98 2.28
C ARG A 147 -8.50 -4.21 2.85
N THR A 148 -8.60 -3.94 4.13
CA THR A 148 -7.55 -3.39 4.98
C THR A 148 -7.20 -4.42 6.03
N TYR A 149 -6.05 -4.23 6.66
CA TYR A 149 -5.54 -5.13 7.70
C TYR A 149 -5.02 -4.28 8.85
N ALA A 150 -5.10 -4.80 10.08
CA ALA A 150 -4.45 -4.17 11.20
C ALA A 150 -3.04 -4.78 11.41
N VAL A 151 -2.04 -3.96 11.66
CA VAL A 151 -0.69 -4.44 12.03
C VAL A 151 -0.10 -3.50 13.07
N GLU A 152 0.84 -3.98 13.88
CA GLU A 152 1.61 -3.08 14.74
C GLU A 152 2.55 -2.18 13.92
N LEU A 153 2.80 -0.95 14.37
CA LEU A 153 3.75 -0.06 13.68
C LEU A 153 5.15 -0.65 13.53
N ARG A 154 5.61 -1.40 14.55
CA ARG A 154 6.95 -2.03 14.53
C ARG A 154 7.16 -3.07 13.44
N VAL A 155 6.11 -3.56 12.79
CA VAL A 155 6.27 -4.45 11.62
C VAL A 155 6.59 -3.68 10.35
N LEU A 156 6.35 -2.38 10.32
CA LEU A 156 6.49 -1.56 9.12
C LEU A 156 7.92 -1.07 8.96
N ALA A 157 8.33 -0.96 7.70
CA ALA A 157 9.58 -0.36 7.28
C ALA A 157 9.31 0.93 6.51
N LEU A 158 10.34 1.77 6.40
CA LEU A 158 10.28 2.94 5.56
C LEU A 158 10.19 2.57 4.08
N TYR A 159 9.26 3.22 3.39
CA TYR A 159 9.17 3.11 1.95
C TYR A 159 10.39 3.74 1.26
N GLY A 160 10.88 3.10 0.19
CA GLY A 160 12.11 3.53 -0.49
C GLY A 160 13.40 2.99 0.14
N PHE A 161 13.31 1.94 0.97
CA PHE A 161 14.43 1.22 1.59
C PHE A 161 15.27 2.10 2.53
N GLY A 162 14.60 2.84 3.42
CA GLY A 162 15.25 3.56 4.53
C GLY A 162 15.98 4.85 4.17
N ARG A 163 16.03 5.24 2.89
CA ARG A 163 16.62 6.51 2.44
C ARG A 163 15.60 7.64 2.64
N GLY A 164 15.63 8.25 3.82
CA GLY A 164 14.84 9.46 4.14
C GLY A 164 14.08 9.37 5.45
N GLU A 165 13.25 10.39 5.67
CA GLU A 165 12.37 10.50 6.83
C GLU A 165 11.18 9.54 6.75
N VAL A 166 10.60 9.19 7.90
CA VAL A 166 9.50 8.21 8.01
C VAL A 166 8.24 8.60 7.22
N ASP A 167 7.98 9.89 7.07
CA ASP A 167 6.84 10.46 6.34
C ASP A 167 7.24 11.06 4.99
N ALA A 168 8.41 10.71 4.47
CA ALA A 168 8.91 11.19 3.19
C ALA A 168 7.95 10.91 2.02
N TYR A 169 7.12 9.87 2.13
CA TYR A 169 6.05 9.57 1.19
C TYR A 169 4.71 9.64 1.92
N ARG A 170 4.09 10.81 1.90
CA ARG A 170 2.80 11.04 2.55
C ARG A 170 1.80 11.63 1.58
N LEU A 171 0.57 11.12 1.62
CA LEU A 171 -0.54 11.68 0.87
C LEU A 171 -0.88 13.11 1.34
N THR A 172 -1.40 13.92 0.42
CA THR A 172 -2.01 15.21 0.81
C THR A 172 -3.24 14.96 1.69
N ALA A 173 -3.64 15.94 2.51
CA ALA A 173 -4.83 15.79 3.36
C ALA A 173 -6.09 15.41 2.55
N HIS A 174 -6.27 16.01 1.37
CA HIS A 174 -7.37 15.68 0.46
C HIS A 174 -7.28 14.22 -0.05
N ALA A 175 -6.08 13.76 -0.44
CA ALA A 175 -5.89 12.38 -0.89
C ALA A 175 -6.07 11.37 0.25
N THR A 176 -5.61 11.67 1.47
CA THR A 176 -5.86 10.85 2.66
C THR A 176 -7.35 10.71 2.93
N LYS A 177 -8.12 11.82 2.89
CA LYS A 177 -9.58 11.79 3.07
C LYS A 177 -10.23 10.87 2.03
N LYS A 178 -9.86 11.01 0.74
CA LYS A 178 -10.37 10.16 -0.35
C LYS A 178 -10.04 8.67 -0.14
N LEU A 179 -8.84 8.35 0.35
CA LEU A 179 -8.46 6.98 0.70
C LEU A 179 -9.37 6.41 1.82
N VAL A 180 -9.49 7.13 2.93
CA VAL A 180 -10.28 6.70 4.09
C VAL A 180 -11.75 6.54 3.73
N GLU A 181 -12.33 7.49 2.99
CA GLU A 181 -13.70 7.40 2.50
C GLU A 181 -13.89 6.20 1.56
N GLY A 182 -12.95 5.97 0.64
CA GLY A 182 -12.98 4.83 -0.28
C GLY A 182 -13.03 3.49 0.45
N VAL A 183 -12.19 3.31 1.48
CA VAL A 183 -12.19 2.12 2.34
C VAL A 183 -13.53 1.97 3.07
N ARG A 184 -14.03 3.04 3.71
CA ARG A 184 -15.29 3.02 4.47
C ARG A 184 -16.50 2.68 3.59
N VAL A 185 -16.60 3.26 2.40
CA VAL A 185 -17.68 2.98 1.46
C VAL A 185 -17.68 1.50 1.05
N ARG A 186 -16.51 0.93 0.77
CA ARG A 186 -16.38 -0.49 0.41
C ARG A 186 -16.68 -1.43 1.57
N ALA A 187 -16.24 -1.09 2.79
CA ALA A 187 -16.58 -1.86 3.98
C ALA A 187 -18.10 -1.92 4.21
N LYS A 188 -18.80 -0.79 4.08
CA LYS A 188 -20.27 -0.73 4.18
C LYS A 188 -20.98 -1.54 3.10
N ALA A 189 -20.50 -1.49 1.86
CA ALA A 189 -21.07 -2.29 0.76
C ALA A 189 -20.95 -3.80 1.04
N LYS A 190 -19.78 -4.26 1.48
CA LYS A 190 -19.53 -5.67 1.84
C LYS A 190 -20.40 -6.14 2.99
N ALA A 191 -20.62 -5.30 4.01
CA ALA A 191 -21.51 -5.63 5.13
C ALA A 191 -22.96 -5.83 4.66
N LYS A 192 -23.46 -4.93 3.79
CA LYS A 192 -24.81 -5.04 3.20
C LYS A 192 -24.97 -6.29 2.34
N GLU A 193 -23.95 -6.68 1.57
CA GLU A 193 -23.97 -7.91 0.77
C GLU A 193 -24.09 -9.15 1.66
N LYS A 194 -23.30 -9.23 2.73
CA LYS A 194 -23.37 -10.34 3.70
C LYS A 194 -24.75 -10.47 4.36
N THR A 195 -25.39 -9.36 4.73
CA THR A 195 -26.73 -9.39 5.35
C THR A 195 -27.82 -9.86 4.37
N LYS A 196 -27.62 -9.69 3.07
CA LYS A 196 -28.57 -10.16 2.04
C LYS A 196 -28.44 -11.65 1.72
N THR A 197 -27.27 -12.26 1.95
CA THR A 197 -27.03 -13.69 1.64
C THR A 197 -27.44 -14.62 2.78
N VAL A 198 -27.80 -14.08 3.95
CA VAL A 198 -28.18 -14.82 5.16
C VAL A 198 -29.70 -14.77 5.40
N LYS A 199 -30.47 -14.31 4.41
CA LYS A 199 -31.93 -14.40 4.36
C LYS A 199 -32.35 -15.33 3.24
#